data_AF-A0ABD4PHM4-F1
#
_entry.id   AF-A0ABD4PHM4-F1
#
_cell.length_a   1.000
_cell.length_b   1.000
_cell.length_c   1.000
_cell.angle_alpha   90.00
_cell.angle_beta   90.00
_cell.angle_gamma   90.00
#
_symmetry.space_group_name_H-M   'P 1'
#
loop_
_entity.id
_entity.type
_entity.pdbx_description
1 polymer ?
#
loop_
_entity_poly.entity_id
_entity_poly.type
_entity_poly.pdbx_seq_one_letter_code
_entity_poly.pdbx_strand_id
1 'polypeptide(L)'
;PQPVLYHICLEMRTRGIERQMTQGELKRLAERQLTKWTKHVGNGMSVPPVRRQLEGAKHPKGPTPIEWLKQEYERRKAAGFI
;
A
#
# COMPACT_ATOMS: atom_id res chain seq x y z
N PRO A 1 5.33 -11.04 13.22
CA PRO A 1 4.64 -9.75 13.50
C PRO A 1 3.22 -10.00 14.05
N GLN A 2 2.85 -9.38 15.17
CA GLN A 2 1.50 -9.53 15.75
C GLN A 2 0.47 -8.75 14.89
N PRO A 3 -0.53 -9.40 14.27
CA PRO A 3 -1.44 -8.74 13.32
C PRO A 3 -2.21 -7.56 13.91
N VAL A 4 -2.57 -7.64 15.20
CA VAL A 4 -3.26 -6.58 15.94
C VAL A 4 -2.41 -5.31 16.00
N LEU A 5 -1.13 -5.42 16.37
CA LEU A 5 -0.24 -4.27 16.47
C LEU A 5 -0.06 -3.57 15.11
N TYR A 6 -0.03 -4.34 14.02
CA TYR A 6 0.02 -3.76 12.67
C TYR A 6 -1.19 -2.87 12.40
N HIS A 7 -2.40 -3.35 12.68
CA HIS A 7 -3.63 -2.57 12.49
C HIS A 7 -3.67 -1.32 13.38
N ILE A 8 -3.19 -1.43 14.62
CA ILE A 8 -3.09 -0.29 15.54
C ILE A 8 -2.14 0.77 14.98
N CYS A 9 -0.94 0.37 14.54
CA CYS A 9 0.04 1.30 13.96
C CYS A 9 -0.48 1.98 12.69
N LEU A 10 -1.18 1.23 11.83
CA LEU A 10 -1.79 1.78 10.61
C LEU A 10 -2.84 2.85 10.97
N GLU A 11 -3.73 2.55 11.91
CA GLU A 11 -4.78 3.48 12.32
C GLU A 11 -4.22 4.72 13.04
N MET A 12 -3.19 4.55 13.87
CA MET A 12 -2.46 5.66 14.49
C MET A 12 -1.79 6.55 13.45
N ARG A 13 -1.18 5.97 12.40
CA ARG A 13 -0.56 6.74 11.31
C ARG A 13 -1.60 7.55 10.55
N THR A 14 -2.67 6.90 10.09
CA THR A 14 -3.71 7.56 9.29
C THR A 14 -4.38 8.68 10.09
N ARG A 15 -4.90 8.39 11.28
CA ARG A 15 -5.58 9.40 12.12
C ARG A 15 -4.62 10.48 12.62
N GLY A 16 -3.37 10.10 12.94
CA GLY A 16 -2.34 11.01 13.39
C GLY A 16 -2.03 12.07 12.34
N ILE A 17 -1.91 11.67 11.06
CA ILE A 17 -1.68 12.58 9.94
C ILE A 17 -2.95 13.40 9.64
N GLU A 18 -4.11 12.76 9.50
CA GLU A 18 -5.37 13.43 9.16
C GLU A 18 -5.78 14.51 10.16
N ARG A 19 -5.47 14.31 11.44
CA ARG A 19 -5.89 15.20 12.54
C ARG A 19 -4.73 15.99 13.15
N GLN A 20 -3.53 15.91 12.56
CA GLN A 20 -2.31 16.56 13.07
C GLN A 20 -2.10 16.36 14.58
N MET A 21 -2.26 15.12 15.03
CA MET A 21 -2.30 14.81 16.46
C MET A 21 -0.93 15.02 17.11
N THR A 22 -0.93 15.55 18.33
CA THR A 22 0.26 15.61 19.19
C THR A 22 0.63 14.22 19.73
N GLN A 23 1.86 14.08 20.25
CA GLN A 23 2.31 12.82 20.84
C GLN A 23 1.39 12.32 21.96
N GLY A 24 0.89 13.21 22.83
CA GLY A 24 0.01 12.84 23.94
C GLY A 24 -1.35 12.32 23.45
N GLU A 25 -1.91 12.95 22.42
CA GLU A 25 -3.15 12.48 21.80
C GLU A 25 -2.95 11.16 21.07
N LEU A 26 -1.79 10.97 20.42
CA LEU A 26 -1.42 9.71 19.76
C LEU A 26 -1.32 8.56 20.78
N LYS A 27 -0.74 8.82 21.97
CA LYS A 27 -0.69 7.85 23.07
C LYS A 27 -2.09 7.46 23.57
N ARG A 28 -2.97 8.44 23.79
CA ARG A 28 -4.38 8.19 24.16
C ARG A 28 -5.14 7.43 23.07
N LEU A 29 -4.81 7.66 21.79
CA LEU A 29 -5.37 6.87 20.69
C LEU A 29 -4.88 5.41 20.74
N ALA A 30 -3.59 5.19 20.99
CA ALA A 30 -3.02 3.85 21.14
C ALA A 30 -3.71 3.07 22.29
N GLU A 31 -3.88 3.70 23.45
CA GLU A 31 -4.56 3.10 24.61
C GLU A 31 -6.02 2.69 24.28
N ARG A 32 -6.75 3.55 23.57
CA ARG A 32 -8.11 3.25 23.10
C ARG A 32 -8.14 2.07 22.12
N GLN A 33 -7.21 2.03 21.17
CA GLN A 33 -7.15 0.92 20.22
C GLN A 33 -6.74 -0.39 20.89
N LEU A 34 -5.79 -0.38 21.82
CA LEU A 34 -5.45 -1.56 22.61
C LEU A 34 -6.67 -2.09 23.36
N THR A 35 -7.41 -1.22 24.06
CA THR A 35 -8.63 -1.61 24.78
C THR A 35 -9.69 -2.21 23.84
N LYS A 36 -9.90 -1.58 22.68
CA LYS A 36 -10.83 -2.08 21.64
C LYS A 36 -10.42 -3.48 21.16
N TRP A 37 -9.13 -3.68 20.86
CA TRP A 37 -8.63 -4.96 20.36
C TRP A 37 -8.63 -6.06 21.42
N THR A 38 -8.34 -5.74 22.68
CA THR A 38 -8.46 -6.68 23.80
C THR A 38 -9.90 -7.20 23.91
N LYS A 39 -10.89 -6.31 23.85
CA LYS A 39 -12.31 -6.71 23.82
C LYS A 39 -12.65 -7.52 22.58
N HIS A 40 -12.15 -7.10 21.41
CA HIS A 40 -12.43 -7.77 20.14
C HIS A 40 -11.96 -9.23 20.14
N VAL A 41 -10.71 -9.46 20.56
CA VAL A 41 -10.12 -10.80 20.66
C VAL A 41 -10.75 -11.59 21.80
N GLY A 42 -11.02 -10.96 22.95
CA GLY A 42 -11.70 -11.60 24.08
C GLY A 42 -13.11 -12.11 23.73
N ASN A 43 -13.80 -11.43 22.82
CA ASN A 43 -15.10 -11.86 22.28
C ASN A 43 -14.99 -12.96 21.20
N GLY A 44 -13.79 -13.49 20.95
CA GLY A 44 -13.55 -14.54 19.94
C GLY A 44 -13.60 -14.06 18.50
N MET A 45 -13.62 -12.74 18.25
CA MET A 45 -13.63 -12.23 16.88
C MET A 45 -12.23 -12.34 16.25
N SER A 46 -12.20 -12.77 14.99
CA SER A 46 -10.95 -12.93 14.25
C SER A 46 -10.28 -11.57 13.97
N VAL A 47 -8.95 -11.57 13.91
CA VAL A 47 -8.17 -10.41 13.49
C VAL A 47 -8.11 -10.41 11.96
N PRO A 48 -8.48 -9.32 11.27
CA PRO A 48 -8.44 -9.25 9.83
C PRO A 48 -7.04 -9.56 9.30
N PRO A 49 -6.92 -10.31 8.20
CA PRO A 49 -5.62 -10.58 7.60
C PRO A 49 -4.99 -9.27 7.11
N VAL A 50 -3.70 -9.10 7.41
CA VAL A 50 -2.92 -7.97 6.88
C VAL A 50 -2.76 -8.18 5.38
N ARG A 51 -3.49 -7.38 4.58
CA ARG A 51 -3.39 -7.40 3.12
C ARG A 51 -2.02 -6.87 2.73
N ARG A 52 -1.07 -7.77 2.45
CA ARG A 52 0.16 -7.39 1.75
C ARG A 52 -0.19 -7.08 0.31
N GLN A 53 0.48 -6.08 -0.27
CA GLN A 53 0.31 -5.75 -1.67
C GLN A 53 0.56 -7.02 -2.49
N LEU A 54 -0.46 -7.43 -3.27
CA LEU A 54 -0.31 -8.53 -4.21
C LEU A 54 0.73 -8.11 -5.26
N GLU A 55 1.55 -9.06 -5.73
CA GLU A 55 2.39 -8.77 -6.88
C GLU A 55 1.50 -8.24 -8.01
N GLY A 56 1.92 -7.12 -8.61
CA GLY A 56 1.19 -6.55 -9.74
C GLY A 56 1.03 -7.58 -10.85
N ALA A 57 -0.04 -7.44 -11.65
CA ALA A 57 -0.27 -8.31 -12.79
C ALA A 57 1.01 -8.35 -13.66
N LYS A 58 1.57 -9.56 -13.83
CA LYS A 58 2.71 -9.79 -14.71
C LYS A 58 2.20 -9.72 -16.15
N HIS A 59 2.00 -8.52 -16.66
CA HIS A 59 1.65 -8.32 -18.06
C HIS A 59 2.77 -8.92 -18.92
N PRO A 60 2.44 -9.73 -19.95
CA PRO A 60 3.43 -10.20 -20.89
C PRO A 60 4.14 -8.99 -21.49
N LYS A 61 5.48 -9.04 -21.53
CA LYS A 61 6.36 -8.00 -22.05
C LYS A 61 6.27 -7.92 -23.59
N GLY A 62 5.06 -7.77 -24.14
CA GLY A 62 4.90 -7.37 -25.52
C GLY A 62 5.54 -5.98 -25.71
N PRO A 63 5.94 -5.63 -26.95
CA PRO A 63 6.62 -4.37 -27.16
C PRO A 63 5.72 -3.22 -26.69
N THR A 64 6.28 -2.37 -25.84
CA THR A 64 5.57 -1.20 -25.34
C THR A 64 5.31 -0.22 -26.49
N PRO A 65 4.27 0.63 -26.43
CA PRO A 65 4.00 1.61 -27.49
C PRO A 65 5.21 2.46 -27.89
N ILE A 66 6.10 2.79 -26.94
CA ILE A 66 7.34 3.54 -27.24
C ILE A 66 8.36 2.70 -28.02
N GLU A 67 8.40 1.39 -27.80
CA GLU A 67 9.26 0.48 -28.56
C GLU A 67 8.80 0.33 -30.01
N TRP A 68 7.49 0.31 -30.26
CA TRP A 68 6.93 0.36 -31.61
C TRP A 68 7.34 1.64 -32.36
N LEU A 69 7.22 2.78 -31.68
CA LEU A 69 7.62 4.07 -32.24
C LEU A 69 9.12 4.13 -32.52
N LYS A 70 9.95 3.57 -31.63
CA LYS A 70 11.41 3.51 -31.83
C LYS A 70 11.79 2.63 -33.02
N GLN A 71 11.17 1.46 -33.17
CA GLN A 71 11.41 0.58 -34.32
C GLN A 71 11.03 1.24 -35.65
N GLU A 72 9.89 1.95 -35.69
CA GLU A 72 9.47 2.68 -36.89
C GLU A 72 10.41 3.85 -37.20
N TYR A 73 10.89 4.57 -36.18
CA TYR A 73 11.91 5.60 -36.35
C TYR A 73 13.21 5.03 -36.93
N GLU A 74 13.72 3.93 -36.36
CA GLU A 74 14.93 3.26 -36.83
C GLU A 74 14.77 2.76 -38.28
N ARG A 75 13.60 2.23 -38.63
CA ARG A 75 13.26 1.80 -40.00
C ARG A 75 13.30 2.98 -40.98
N ARG A 76 12.69 4.11 -40.64
CA ARG A 76 12.66 5.30 -41.51
C ARG A 76 14.04 5.91 -41.71
N LYS A 77 14.85 5.95 -40.64
CA LYS A 77 16.25 6.38 -40.68
C LYS A 77 17.09 5.48 -41.59
N ALA A 78 16.95 4.15 -41.46
CA ALA A 78 17.67 3.20 -42.29
C ALA A 78 17.30 3.30 -43.79
N ALA A 79 16.05 3.67 -44.09
CA ALA A 79 15.56 3.91 -45.44
C ALA A 79 15.86 5.32 -45.97
N GLY A 80 16.55 6.18 -45.21
CA GLY A 80 16.96 7.52 -45.63
C GLY A 80 15.83 8.55 -45.71
N PHE A 81 14.69 8.27 -45.08
CA PHE A 81 13.55 9.21 -45.04
C PHE A 81 13.68 10.26 -43.91
N ILE A 82 14.63 10.05 -42.98
CA ILE A 82 14.94 10.90 -41.81
C ILE A 82 16.46 10.92 -41.60
#